data_AF-A0A7J0H6U3-F1
#
_entry.id   AF-A0A7J0H6U3-F1
#
_cell.length_a   1.000
_cell.length_b   1.000
_cell.length_c   1.000
_cell.angle_alpha   90.00
_cell.angle_beta   90.00
_cell.angle_gamma   90.00
#
_symmetry.space_group_name_H-M   'P 1'
#
loop_
_entity.id
_entity.type
_entity.pdbx_description
1 polymer ?
#
loop_
_entity_poly.entity_id
_entity_poly.type
_entity_poly.pdbx_seq_one_letter_code
_entity_poly.pdbx_strand_id
1 'polypeptide(L)'
;MSIKGKETRKVLHTGLATGFYDDTCLNNGKLPDTSSLTAILEQKLETEGLKISLDCVSLLNNSVDVYLKGLIKPPLELAVSRSDNKHSSEVCGQVISGLNGMRPLRYVHKAYRSIFASLLDFQVAMESNPRRLGEDWPVQFKKVCLCASEQE
;
A
#
# COMPACT_ATOMS: atom_id res chain seq x y z
N MET A 1 20.66 46.58 23.47
CA MET A 1 20.92 45.12 23.52
C MET A 1 19.75 44.42 22.84
N SER A 2 20.03 43.80 21.69
CA SER A 2 19.26 42.80 20.93
C SER A 2 17.79 43.04 20.52
N ILE A 3 17.59 43.52 19.29
CA ILE A 3 16.37 43.33 18.50
C ILE A 3 16.43 41.91 17.90
N LYS A 4 15.60 40.98 18.38
CA LYS A 4 15.52 39.63 17.81
C LYS A 4 14.32 39.53 16.87
N GLY A 5 14.61 39.43 15.59
CA GLY A 5 13.61 39.26 14.56
C GLY A 5 13.25 37.81 14.27
N LYS A 6 12.08 37.68 13.62
CA LYS A 6 11.70 36.77 12.52
C LYS A 6 11.79 35.26 12.76
N GLU A 7 10.64 34.60 12.67
CA GLU A 7 10.34 33.65 11.58
C GLU A 7 8.84 33.26 11.62
N THR A 8 8.01 33.88 10.79
CA THR A 8 6.69 33.32 10.45
C THR A 8 6.90 32.35 9.30
N ARG A 9 6.92 31.06 9.59
CA ARG A 9 6.90 30.03 8.53
C ARG A 9 5.53 30.07 7.87
N LYS A 10 5.42 30.84 6.80
CA LYS A 10 4.37 30.67 5.80
C LYS A 10 4.65 29.34 5.11
N VAL A 11 3.91 28.32 5.49
CA VAL A 11 3.75 27.12 4.66
C VAL A 11 2.98 27.57 3.43
N LEU A 12 3.71 27.83 2.33
CA LEU A 12 3.10 27.95 1.02
C LEU A 12 2.54 26.56 0.68
N HIS A 13 1.24 26.39 0.89
CA HIS A 13 0.48 25.40 0.15
C HIS A 13 0.51 25.83 -1.31
N THR A 14 1.56 25.44 -2.03
CA THR A 14 1.56 25.38 -3.50
C THR A 14 0.68 24.20 -3.92
N GLY A 15 -0.61 24.30 -3.62
CA GLY A 15 -1.64 23.57 -4.31
C GLY A 15 -2.16 24.49 -5.38
N LEU A 16 -1.78 24.24 -6.63
CA LEU A 16 -2.45 24.82 -7.79
C LEU A 16 -3.92 24.36 -7.71
N ALA A 17 -4.77 25.17 -7.10
CA ALA A 17 -6.20 24.91 -6.97
C ALA A 17 -6.88 25.23 -8.32
N THR A 18 -6.61 24.39 -9.32
CA THR A 18 -7.48 24.24 -10.47
C THR A 18 -8.60 23.30 -10.03
N GLY A 19 -9.78 23.86 -9.80
CA GLY A 19 -10.91 23.16 -9.19
C GLY A 19 -11.38 21.96 -10.00
N PHE A 20 -11.02 20.76 -9.54
CA PHE A 20 -11.69 19.46 -9.70
C PHE A 20 -10.97 18.50 -8.73
N TYR A 21 -11.33 18.53 -7.44
CA TYR A 21 -10.53 17.85 -6.41
C TYR A 21 -11.32 17.04 -5.38
N ASP A 22 -12.48 16.48 -5.75
CA ASP A 22 -13.14 15.47 -4.90
C ASP A 22 -13.08 14.04 -5.43
N ASP A 23 -12.86 13.83 -6.74
CA ASP A 23 -12.93 12.49 -7.34
C ASP A 23 -11.56 11.79 -7.47
N THR A 24 -10.62 12.12 -6.58
CA THR A 24 -9.29 11.48 -6.58
C THR A 24 -9.33 10.10 -5.93
N CYS A 25 -8.48 9.18 -6.40
CA CYS A 25 -8.38 7.81 -5.84
C CYS A 25 -8.13 7.80 -4.33
N LEU A 26 -7.51 8.87 -3.81
CA LEU A 26 -7.23 9.07 -2.39
C LEU A 26 -8.52 9.18 -1.55
N ASN A 27 -9.55 9.87 -2.05
CA ASN A 27 -10.80 10.08 -1.33
C ASN A 27 -11.74 8.87 -1.49
N ASN A 28 -11.79 8.29 -2.68
CA ASN A 28 -12.77 7.26 -3.03
C ASN A 28 -12.29 5.83 -2.78
N GLY A 29 -10.99 5.62 -2.57
CA GLY A 29 -10.40 4.29 -2.42
C GLY A 29 -10.54 3.40 -3.66
N LYS A 30 -10.88 3.98 -4.81
CA LYS A 30 -11.14 3.30 -6.08
C LYS A 30 -10.24 3.85 -7.17
N LEU A 31 -9.80 2.95 -8.06
CA LEU A 31 -9.13 3.35 -9.30
C LEU A 31 -10.16 3.94 -10.27
N PRO A 32 -9.76 4.93 -11.10
CA PRO A 32 -10.64 5.51 -12.08
C PRO A 32 -11.01 4.46 -13.12
N ASP A 33 -12.25 4.51 -13.62
CA ASP A 33 -12.59 3.77 -14.83
C ASP A 33 -11.93 4.42 -16.06
N THR A 34 -11.99 3.74 -17.21
CA THR A 34 -11.36 4.21 -18.44
C THR A 34 -11.89 5.58 -18.88
N SER A 35 -13.19 5.86 -18.68
CA SER A 35 -13.79 7.16 -19.05
C SER A 35 -13.26 8.29 -18.17
N SER A 36 -13.28 8.11 -16.85
CA SER A 36 -12.75 9.09 -15.89
C SER A 36 -11.26 9.32 -16.09
N LEU A 37 -10.49 8.25 -16.35
CA LEU A 37 -9.07 8.36 -16.66
C LEU A 37 -8.83 9.17 -17.94
N THR A 38 -9.62 8.93 -18.98
CA THR A 38 -9.53 9.67 -20.25
C THR A 38 -9.79 11.16 -20.03
N ALA A 39 -10.89 11.51 -19.33
CA ALA A 39 -11.24 12.90 -19.05
C ALA A 39 -10.16 13.63 -18.24
N ILE A 40 -9.59 12.96 -17.22
CA ILE A 40 -8.49 13.53 -16.40
C ILE A 40 -7.24 13.77 -17.26
N LEU A 41 -6.91 12.84 -18.16
CA LEU A 41 -5.73 12.96 -19.02
C LEU A 41 -5.91 14.04 -20.08
N GLU A 42 -7.06 14.10 -20.74
CA GLU A 42 -7.38 15.14 -21.73
C GLU A 42 -7.27 16.53 -21.11
N GLN A 43 -7.86 16.74 -19.93
CA GLN A 43 -7.80 18.02 -19.23
C GLN A 43 -6.37 18.41 -18.83
N LYS A 44 -5.58 17.46 -18.33
CA LYS A 44 -4.18 17.72 -17.92
C LYS A 44 -3.27 18.00 -19.10
N LEU A 45 -3.56 17.40 -20.26
CA LEU A 45 -2.77 17.56 -21.47
C LEU A 45 -3.24 18.73 -22.33
N GLU A 46 -4.45 19.25 -22.10
CA GLU A 46 -4.98 20.44 -22.75
C GLU A 46 -4.08 21.66 -22.52
N THR A 47 -3.56 21.83 -21.29
CA THR A 47 -2.62 22.92 -20.97
C THR A 47 -1.26 22.76 -21.65
N GLU A 48 -0.91 21.55 -22.06
CA GLU A 48 0.32 21.21 -22.80
C GLU A 48 0.10 21.20 -24.32
N GLY A 49 -1.14 21.42 -24.80
CA GLY A 49 -1.49 21.33 -26.22
C GLY A 49 -1.40 19.92 -26.80
N LEU A 50 -1.39 18.90 -25.94
CA LEU A 50 -1.24 17.49 -26.33
C LEU A 50 -2.59 16.79 -26.38
N LYS A 51 -2.76 15.91 -27.36
CA LYS A 51 -3.90 14.99 -27.44
C LYS A 51 -3.46 13.60 -27.01
N ILE A 52 -4.31 12.90 -26.28
CA ILE A 52 -4.06 11.52 -25.88
C ILE A 52 -4.84 10.55 -26.77
N SER A 53 -4.19 9.46 -27.17
CA SER A 53 -4.87 8.36 -27.87
C SER A 53 -5.49 7.39 -26.87
N LEU A 54 -6.51 6.66 -27.30
CA LEU A 54 -7.13 5.60 -26.50
C LEU A 54 -6.14 4.49 -26.14
N ASP A 55 -5.17 4.20 -27.01
CA ASP A 55 -4.11 3.23 -26.75
C ASP A 55 -3.21 3.69 -25.59
N CYS A 56 -2.87 4.98 -25.53
CA CYS A 56 -2.10 5.54 -24.42
C CYS A 56 -2.87 5.48 -23.09
N VAL A 57 -4.17 5.77 -23.11
CA VAL A 57 -5.03 5.62 -21.91
C VAL A 57 -5.01 4.17 -21.42
N SER A 58 -5.16 3.21 -22.33
CA SER A 58 -5.17 1.79 -22.01
C SER A 58 -3.83 1.30 -21.47
N LEU A 59 -2.72 1.73 -22.10
CA LEU A 59 -1.36 1.43 -21.63
C LEU A 59 -1.12 1.98 -20.23
N LEU A 60 -1.54 3.22 -19.96
CA LEU A 60 -1.40 3.83 -18.64
C LEU A 60 -2.21 3.05 -17.60
N ASN A 61 -3.47 2.73 -17.89
CA ASN A 61 -4.31 1.95 -17.00
C ASN A 61 -3.69 0.58 -16.66
N ASN A 62 -3.18 -0.13 -17.66
CA ASN A 62 -2.48 -1.40 -17.48
C ASN A 62 -1.19 -1.23 -16.66
N SER A 63 -0.44 -0.15 -16.88
CA SER A 63 0.79 0.11 -16.12
C SER A 63 0.51 0.36 -14.64
N VAL A 64 -0.59 1.04 -14.31
CA VAL A 64 -1.03 1.27 -12.92
C VAL A 64 -1.44 -0.05 -12.28
N ASP A 65 -2.19 -0.91 -12.96
CA ASP A 65 -2.55 -2.24 -12.46
C ASP A 65 -1.31 -3.09 -12.14
N VAL A 66 -0.36 -3.17 -13.08
CA VAL A 66 0.90 -3.91 -12.90
C VAL A 66 1.72 -3.33 -11.74
N TYR A 67 1.80 -2.00 -11.66
CA TYR A 67 2.53 -1.29 -10.61
C TYR A 67 1.94 -1.58 -9.22
N LEU A 68 0.63 -1.45 -9.06
CA LEU A 68 -0.05 -1.69 -7.78
C LEU A 68 0.05 -3.16 -7.35
N LYS A 69 -0.11 -4.11 -8.28
CA LYS A 69 0.13 -5.53 -8.01
C LYS A 69 1.57 -5.78 -7.54
N GLY A 70 2.54 -5.12 -8.17
CA GLY A 70 3.95 -5.18 -7.79
C GLY A 70 4.24 -4.59 -6.41
N LEU A 71 3.52 -3.54 -6.00
CA LEU A 71 3.63 -2.92 -4.68
C LEU A 71 2.99 -3.74 -3.57
N ILE A 72 1.84 -4.37 -3.83
CA ILE A 72 1.05 -5.11 -2.83
C ILE A 72 1.62 -6.51 -2.57
N LYS A 73 2.25 -7.12 -3.57
CA LYS A 73 2.76 -8.49 -3.46
C LYS A 73 3.80 -8.68 -2.32
N PRO A 74 4.86 -7.87 -2.21
CA PRO A 74 5.89 -8.03 -1.18
C PRO A 74 5.38 -8.00 0.28
N PRO A 75 4.53 -7.04 0.70
CA PRO A 75 4.00 -7.06 2.07
C PRO A 75 3.05 -8.23 2.33
N LEU A 76 2.33 -8.73 1.32
CA LEU A 76 1.56 -9.97 1.45
C LEU A 76 2.48 -11.17 1.66
N GLU A 77 3.59 -11.28 0.93
CA GLU A 77 4.56 -12.36 1.10
C GLU A 77 5.23 -12.32 2.49
N LEU A 78 5.49 -11.13 3.03
CA LEU A 78 5.95 -10.96 4.42
C LEU A 78 4.89 -11.40 5.43
N ALA A 79 3.63 -11.02 5.23
CA ALA A 79 2.53 -11.42 6.09
C ALA A 79 2.32 -12.95 6.09
N VAL A 80 2.44 -13.59 4.93
CA VAL A 80 2.40 -15.06 4.77
C VAL A 80 3.55 -15.70 5.55
N SER A 81 4.78 -15.22 5.34
CA SER A 81 5.98 -15.74 6.02
C SER A 81 5.87 -15.61 7.54
N ARG A 82 5.33 -14.49 8.03
CA ARG A 82 5.06 -14.27 9.46
C ARG A 82 4.04 -15.25 10.03
N SER A 83 3.06 -15.68 9.21
CA SER A 83 2.01 -16.60 9.63
C SER A 83 2.51 -18.05 9.76
N ASP A 84 3.40 -18.47 8.86
CA ASP A 84 4.01 -19.81 8.88
C ASP A 84 4.95 -19.97 10.09
N ASN A 85 5.64 -18.88 10.48
CA ASN A 85 6.50 -18.85 11.67
C ASN A 85 5.74 -18.98 13.01
N LYS A 86 4.41 -18.85 13.02
CA LYS A 86 3.60 -19.08 14.24
C LYS A 86 3.31 -20.56 14.51
N HIS A 87 3.59 -21.46 13.57
CA HIS A 87 3.37 -22.90 13.73
C HIS A 87 4.46 -23.63 14.53
N SER A 88 5.57 -22.98 14.90
CA SER A 88 6.62 -23.60 15.71
C SER A 88 6.49 -23.34 17.23
N SER A 89 5.57 -22.47 17.66
CA SER A 89 5.46 -22.06 19.08
C SER A 89 4.19 -22.55 19.80
N GLU A 90 3.29 -23.26 19.13
CA GLU A 90 2.09 -23.82 19.76
C GLU A 90 2.27 -25.31 20.08
N VAL A 91 3.33 -25.61 20.83
CA VAL A 91 3.33 -26.78 21.72
C VAL A 91 2.66 -26.33 23.01
N CYS A 92 1.33 -26.18 22.99
CA CYS A 92 0.56 -26.31 24.22
C CYS A 92 0.04 -27.75 24.27
N GLY A 93 0.94 -28.66 24.65
CA GLY A 93 0.60 -30.03 24.97
C GLY A 93 -0.20 -30.07 26.26
N GLN A 94 -1.52 -29.93 26.15
CA GLN A 94 -2.46 -30.39 27.18
C GLN A 94 -3.49 -31.30 26.56
N VAL A 95 -3.15 -32.59 26.46
CA VAL A 95 -4.12 -33.68 26.64
C VAL A 95 -3.41 -34.81 27.36
N ILE A 96 -3.71 -34.98 28.64
CA ILE A 96 -3.51 -36.24 29.35
C ILE A 96 -4.39 -37.28 28.66
N SER A 97 -3.84 -38.38 28.14
CA SER A 97 -4.62 -39.60 27.85
C SER A 97 -3.72 -40.83 27.67
N GLY A 98 -3.76 -41.68 28.71
CA GLY A 98 -4.02 -43.11 28.66
C GLY A 98 -3.39 -43.99 27.58
N LEU A 99 -2.71 -45.04 28.04
CA LEU A 99 -2.37 -46.24 27.27
C LEU A 99 -3.55 -46.71 26.39
N ASN A 100 -3.44 -46.56 25.05
CA ASN A 100 -3.62 -47.63 24.04
C ASN A 100 -3.81 -47.06 22.62
N GLY A 101 -2.80 -47.28 21.77
CA GLY A 101 -2.98 -47.95 20.47
C GLY A 101 -3.71 -47.29 19.29
N MET A 102 -4.32 -46.10 19.37
CA MET A 102 -4.95 -45.46 18.21
C MET A 102 -4.24 -44.18 17.77
N ARG A 103 -3.65 -44.22 16.56
CA ARG A 103 -3.10 -43.02 15.90
C ARG A 103 -4.26 -42.05 15.61
N PRO A 104 -4.17 -40.77 16.00
CA PRO A 104 -5.21 -39.81 15.66
C PRO A 104 -5.23 -39.62 14.14
N LEU A 105 -6.36 -39.96 13.52
CA LEU A 105 -6.67 -39.54 12.17
C LEU A 105 -6.76 -38.02 12.18
N ARG A 106 -5.67 -37.35 11.79
CA ARG A 106 -5.64 -35.89 11.66
C ARG A 106 -6.51 -35.52 10.47
N TYR A 107 -7.80 -35.29 10.72
CA TYR A 107 -8.56 -34.36 9.92
C TYR A 107 -7.85 -33.01 10.05
N VAL A 108 -6.96 -32.71 9.11
CA VAL A 108 -6.41 -31.38 8.95
C VAL A 108 -7.59 -30.54 8.47
N HIS A 109 -8.38 -30.03 9.42
CA HIS A 109 -9.11 -28.80 9.20
C HIS A 109 -8.03 -27.77 8.90
N LYS A 110 -7.73 -27.59 7.60
CA LYS A 110 -7.02 -26.41 7.12
C LYS A 110 -8.01 -25.28 7.37
N ALA A 111 -8.01 -24.77 8.60
CA ALA A 111 -8.66 -23.51 8.90
C ALA A 111 -8.09 -22.54 7.86
N TYR A 112 -8.96 -22.03 6.99
CA TYR A 112 -8.61 -20.94 6.09
C TYR A 112 -8.32 -19.74 6.99
N ARG A 113 -7.11 -19.69 7.56
CA ARG A 113 -6.66 -18.57 8.33
C ARG A 113 -6.42 -17.45 7.34
N SER A 114 -7.28 -16.43 7.39
CA SER A 114 -7.10 -15.24 6.58
C SER A 114 -5.79 -14.56 6.97
N ILE A 115 -4.92 -14.35 5.98
CA ILE A 115 -3.65 -13.65 6.13
C ILE A 115 -3.90 -12.20 5.71
N PHE A 116 -3.59 -11.27 6.60
CA PHE A 116 -3.69 -9.84 6.34
C PHE A 116 -2.29 -9.23 6.42
N ALA A 117 -1.94 -8.42 5.43
CA ALA A 117 -0.79 -7.54 5.52
C ALA A 117 -1.11 -6.36 6.43
N SER A 118 -0.18 -6.00 7.30
CA SER A 118 -0.22 -4.79 8.10
C SER A 118 0.55 -3.67 7.42
N LEU A 119 0.39 -2.45 7.93
CA LEU A 119 1.16 -1.30 7.47
C LEU A 119 2.65 -1.46 7.78
N LEU A 120 3.00 -2.19 8.84
CA LEU A 120 4.38 -2.58 9.14
C LEU A 120 4.95 -3.55 8.09
N ASP A 121 4.16 -4.52 7.62
CA ASP A 121 4.60 -5.39 6.51
C ASP A 121 4.88 -4.56 5.25
N PHE A 122 4.04 -3.56 4.97
CA PHE A 122 4.23 -2.60 3.88
C PHE A 122 5.50 -1.78 4.07
N GLN A 123 5.72 -1.22 5.26
CA GLN A 123 6.92 -0.45 5.58
C GLN A 123 8.19 -1.27 5.38
N VAL A 124 8.27 -2.47 5.96
CA VAL A 124 9.45 -3.36 5.85
C VAL A 124 9.69 -3.76 4.39
N ALA A 125 8.63 -4.07 3.65
CA ALA A 125 8.74 -4.36 2.22
C ALA A 125 9.34 -3.20 1.43
N MET A 126 8.88 -1.97 1.69
CA MET A 126 9.38 -0.78 1.01
C MET A 126 10.79 -0.40 1.46
N GLU A 127 11.18 -0.69 2.70
CA GLU A 127 12.56 -0.49 3.18
C GLU A 127 13.55 -1.40 2.45
N SER A 128 13.16 -2.65 2.17
CA SER A 128 14.01 -3.61 1.48
C SER A 128 14.26 -3.27 0.01
N ASN A 129 13.33 -2.58 -0.65
CA ASN A 129 13.47 -2.12 -2.03
C ASN A 129 12.66 -0.84 -2.26
N PRO A 130 13.21 0.34 -1.87
CA PRO A 130 12.46 1.58 -1.89
C PRO A 130 12.13 2.08 -3.29
N ARG A 131 12.90 1.68 -4.31
CA ARG A 131 12.67 2.05 -5.71
C ARG A 131 11.31 1.61 -6.24
N ARG A 132 10.64 0.67 -5.56
CA ARG A 132 9.28 0.24 -5.89
C ARG A 132 8.24 1.35 -5.72
N LEU A 133 8.51 2.38 -4.90
CA LEU A 133 7.63 3.53 -4.70
C LEU A 133 7.73 4.59 -5.81
N GLY A 134 8.60 4.36 -6.81
CA GLY A 134 8.80 5.27 -7.92
C GLY A 134 9.94 6.28 -7.69
N GLU A 135 9.96 7.32 -8.52
CA GLU A 135 11.03 8.31 -8.57
C GLU A 135 11.20 9.05 -7.24
N ASP A 136 10.10 9.54 -6.67
CA ASP A 136 10.08 10.25 -5.38
C ASP A 136 9.97 9.31 -4.17
N TRP A 137 10.52 8.10 -4.26
CA TRP A 137 10.43 7.12 -3.17
C TRP A 137 10.83 7.68 -1.79
N PRO A 138 11.81 8.61 -1.61
CA PRO A 138 12.15 9.12 -0.29
C PRO A 138 10.99 9.88 0.36
N VAL A 139 10.17 10.57 -0.45
CA VAL A 139 9.00 11.30 0.03
C VAL A 139 7.84 10.34 0.31
N GLN A 140 7.60 9.38 -0.60
CA GLN A 140 6.52 8.40 -0.42
C GLN A 140 6.78 7.48 0.77
N PHE A 141 8.03 7.04 0.97
CA PHE A 141 8.41 6.19 2.09
C PHE A 141 8.21 6.91 3.44
N LYS A 142 8.51 8.22 3.52
CA LYS A 142 8.22 9.00 4.74
C LYS A 142 6.73 9.01 5.07
N LYS A 143 5.85 9.14 4.08
CA LYS A 143 4.38 9.07 4.31
C LYS A 143 3.98 7.71 4.87
N VAL A 144 4.55 6.64 4.33
CA VAL A 144 4.33 5.27 4.82
C VAL A 144 4.73 5.14 6.30
N CYS A 145 5.93 5.62 6.66
CA CYS A 145 6.39 5.58 8.05
C CYS A 145 5.47 6.36 9.00
N LEU A 146 5.01 7.54 8.59
CA LEU A 146 4.08 8.35 9.39
C LEU A 146 2.76 7.60 9.63
N CYS A 147 2.18 7.03 8.57
CA CYS A 147 0.95 6.25 8.71
C CYS A 147 1.15 4.99 9.56
N ALA A 148 2.32 4.33 9.47
CA ALA A 148 2.63 3.15 10.28
C ALA A 148 2.70 3.47 11.78
N SER A 149 3.27 4.63 12.15
CA SER A 149 3.36 5.08 13.54
C SER A 149 2.04 5.55 14.15
N GLU A 150 1.02 5.85 13.34
CA GLU A 150 -0.30 6.26 13.83
C GLU A 150 -1.21 5.06 14.20
N GLN A 151 -0.80 3.83 13.86
CA GLN A 151 -1.54 2.59 14.14
C GLN A 151 -1.03 1.82 15.37
N GLU A 152 -0.01 2.33 16.06
CA GLU A 152 0.47 1.83 17.37
C GLU A 152 -0.19 2.57 18.54
#